data_AF-A0A7S0MGW0-F1
#
_entry.id   AF-A0A7S0MGW0-F1
#
_cell.length_a   1.000
_cell.length_b   1.000
_cell.length_c   1.000
_cell.angle_alpha   90.00
_cell.angle_beta   90.00
_cell.angle_gamma   90.00
#
_symmetry.space_group_name_H-M   'P 1'
#
loop_
_entity.id
_entity.type
_entity.pdbx_description
1 polymer ?
#
loop_
_entity_poly.entity_id
_entity_poly.type
_entity_poly.pdbx_seq_one_letter_code
_entity_poly.pdbx_strand_id
1 'polypeptide(L)'
;EVYLFYLRELRYPLLVAILGIGALSQAARNGNDWWLTKWASAPDRERVGYYLGVYAGWNLLASLLFLARDVSLMLVELRAASCLHNRMLAAIMRAPMHFFDRTPVGRVLNRFSNDQDSLDQTLP
;
A
#
# COMPACT_ATOMS: atom_id res chain seq x y z
N GLU A 1 -0.05 17.91 -2.84
CA GLU A 1 -1.50 18.15 -2.67
C GLU A 1 -2.34 16.87 -2.73
N VAL A 2 -2.06 15.96 -3.68
CA VAL A 2 -2.73 14.66 -3.82
C VAL A 2 -2.66 13.80 -2.54
N TYR A 3 -1.49 13.66 -1.91
CA TYR A 3 -1.34 12.90 -0.66
C TYR A 3 -2.17 13.48 0.50
N LEU A 4 -2.28 14.80 0.60
CA LEU A 4 -3.11 15.47 1.62
C LEU A 4 -4.61 15.23 1.40
N PHE A 5 -5.04 15.13 0.14
CA PHE A 5 -6.42 14.77 -0.20
C PHE A 5 -6.74 13.33 0.21
N TYR A 6 -5.84 12.39 -0.05
CA TYR A 6 -5.94 11.00 0.39
C TYR A 6 -5.98 10.86 1.93
N LEU A 7 -5.06 11.55 2.63
CA LEU A 7 -4.99 11.55 4.10
C LEU A 7 -6.23 12.17 4.74
N ARG A 8 -6.90 13.10 4.05
CA ARG A 8 -8.13 13.74 4.51
C ARG A 8 -9.39 12.90 4.26
N GLU A 9 -9.37 12.06 3.24
CA GLU A 9 -10.45 11.11 2.91
C GLU A 9 -10.35 9.79 3.71
N LEU A 10 -9.14 9.42 4.19
CA LEU A 10 -8.98 8.30 5.12
C LEU A 10 -9.51 8.67 6.50
N ARG A 11 -10.41 7.82 7.04
CA ARG A 11 -10.82 7.90 8.45
C ARG A 11 -9.60 7.67 9.35
N TYR A 12 -9.36 8.58 10.30
CA TYR A 12 -8.27 8.51 11.28
C TYR A 12 -7.96 7.12 11.87
N PRO A 13 -8.93 6.29 12.32
CA PRO A 13 -8.62 4.97 12.87
C PRO A 13 -7.97 4.01 11.86
N LEU A 14 -8.34 4.12 10.58
CA LEU A 14 -7.82 3.26 9.51
C LEU A 14 -6.38 3.64 9.17
N LEU A 15 -6.08 4.93 9.19
CA LEU A 15 -4.73 5.46 9.02
C LEU A 15 -3.79 5.02 10.15
N VAL A 16 -4.25 5.10 11.41
CA VAL A 16 -3.49 4.63 12.57
C VAL A 16 -3.24 3.12 12.49
N ALA A 17 -4.22 2.34 12.05
CA ALA A 17 -4.07 0.90 11.87
C ALA A 17 -3.01 0.54 10.81
N ILE A 18 -2.99 1.22 9.65
CA ILE A 18 -2.01 1.00 8.58
C ILE A 18 -0.60 1.37 9.04
N LEU A 19 -0.44 2.52 9.71
CA LEU A 19 0.85 2.93 10.26
C LEU A 19 1.34 1.96 11.34
N GLY A 20 0.44 1.49 12.20
CA GLY A 20 0.75 0.49 13.22
C GLY A 20 1.19 -0.84 12.64
N ILE A 21 0.45 -1.37 11.65
CA ILE A 21 0.81 -2.59 10.93
C ILE A 21 2.14 -2.40 10.20
N GLY A 22 2.35 -1.28 9.51
CA GLY A 22 3.60 -0.96 8.83
C GLY A 22 4.80 -0.91 9.77
N ALA A 23 4.67 -0.25 10.93
CA ALA A 23 5.70 -0.20 11.94
C ALA A 23 6.03 -1.60 12.49
N LEU A 24 5.00 -2.42 12.75
CA LEU A 24 5.17 -3.79 13.23
C LEU A 24 5.88 -4.68 12.20
N SER A 25 5.50 -4.58 10.92
CA SER A 25 6.17 -5.30 9.82
C SER A 25 7.65 -4.91 9.69
N GLN A 26 7.99 -3.63 9.84
CA GLN A 26 9.38 -3.17 9.82
C GLN A 26 10.17 -3.62 11.05
N ALA A 27 9.55 -3.59 12.23
CA ALA A 27 10.15 -4.13 13.44
C ALA A 27 10.41 -5.64 13.32
N ALA A 28 9.50 -6.39 12.69
CA ALA A 28 9.69 -7.81 12.41
C ALA A 28 10.87 -8.06 11.45
N ARG A 29 11.07 -7.19 10.43
CA ARG A 29 12.23 -7.26 9.53
C ARG A 29 13.54 -7.04 10.30
N ASN A 30 13.62 -5.96 11.05
CA ASN A 30 14.81 -5.61 11.83
C ASN A 30 15.13 -6.69 12.88
N GLY A 31 14.10 -7.30 13.49
CA GLY A 31 14.29 -8.41 14.42
C GLY A 31 14.84 -9.67 13.75
N ASN A 32 14.50 -9.91 12.48
CA ASN A 32 15.08 -11.01 11.71
C ASN A 32 16.58 -10.79 11.44
N ASP A 33 16.95 -9.58 11.00
CA ASP A 33 18.35 -9.22 10.76
C ASP A 33 19.19 -9.29 12.04
N TRP A 34 18.61 -8.83 13.16
CA TRP A 34 19.22 -8.97 14.48
C TRP A 34 19.42 -10.43 14.88
N TRP A 35 18.42 -11.29 14.64
CA TRP A 35 18.51 -12.72 14.94
C TRP A 35 19.61 -13.41 14.12
N LEU A 36 19.70 -13.11 12.82
CA LEU A 36 20.76 -13.61 11.96
C LEU A 36 22.15 -13.19 12.43
N THR A 37 22.29 -11.94 12.87
CA THR A 37 23.55 -11.43 13.46
C THR A 37 23.94 -12.20 14.71
N LYS A 38 22.97 -12.50 15.59
CA LYS A 38 23.17 -13.30 16.80
C LYS A 38 23.56 -14.73 16.47
N TRP A 39 22.89 -15.35 15.50
CA TRP A 39 23.21 -16.71 15.06
C TRP A 39 24.60 -16.79 14.44
N ALA A 40 24.97 -15.83 13.59
CA ALA A 40 26.29 -15.77 12.95
C ALA A 40 27.45 -15.67 13.96
N SER A 41 27.20 -15.04 15.11
CA SER A 41 28.19 -14.85 16.18
C SER A 41 28.20 -15.97 17.24
N ALA A 42 27.35 -16.99 17.11
CA ALA A 42 27.20 -18.04 18.11
C ALA A 42 28.42 -19.01 18.12
N PRO A 43 29.02 -19.29 19.29
CA PRO A 43 30.12 -20.25 19.40
C PRO A 43 29.65 -21.71 19.22
N ASP A 44 28.42 -22.02 19.63
CA ASP A 44 27.84 -23.36 19.58
C ASP A 44 27.22 -23.66 18.21
N ARG A 45 28.07 -24.06 17.25
CA ARG A 45 27.65 -24.40 15.88
C ARG A 45 26.84 -25.71 15.77
N GLU A 46 26.85 -26.56 16.79
CA GLU A 46 26.18 -27.87 16.74
C GLU A 46 24.66 -27.78 16.92
N ARG A 47 24.14 -26.68 17.51
CA ARG A 47 22.69 -26.48 17.75
C ARG A 47 21.96 -25.84 16.56
N VAL A 48 22.34 -26.20 15.33
CA VAL A 48 21.77 -25.62 14.10
C VAL A 48 20.25 -25.71 14.07
N GLY A 49 19.67 -26.87 14.46
CA GLY A 49 18.23 -27.09 14.43
C GLY A 49 17.43 -26.10 15.30
N TYR A 50 17.99 -25.66 16.43
CA TYR A 50 17.36 -24.65 17.28
C TYR A 50 17.33 -23.27 16.60
N TYR A 51 18.47 -22.82 16.06
CA TYR A 51 18.56 -21.53 15.38
C TYR A 51 17.69 -21.50 14.12
N LEU A 52 17.67 -22.60 13.37
CA LEU A 52 16.84 -22.76 12.18
C LEU A 52 15.35 -22.76 12.52
N GLY A 53 14.94 -23.43 13.60
CA GLY A 53 13.56 -23.47 14.06
C GLY A 53 13.03 -22.09 14.45
N VAL A 54 13.81 -21.33 15.23
CA VAL A 54 13.46 -19.95 15.59
C VAL A 54 13.41 -19.05 14.35
N TYR A 55 14.38 -19.18 13.45
CA TYR A 55 14.41 -18.40 12.21
C TYR A 55 13.21 -18.71 11.31
N ALA A 56 12.83 -19.98 11.15
CA ALA A 56 11.68 -20.39 10.37
C ALA A 56 10.37 -19.87 10.98
N GLY A 57 10.19 -20.00 12.30
CA GLY A 57 9.02 -19.48 13.02
C GLY A 57 8.89 -17.96 12.89
N TRP A 58 10.02 -17.24 13.03
CA TRP A 58 10.06 -15.78 12.85
C TRP A 58 9.68 -15.37 11.43
N ASN A 59 10.23 -16.04 10.42
CA ASN A 59 9.92 -15.75 9.02
C ASN A 59 8.46 -16.01 8.67
N LEU A 60 7.86 -17.10 9.19
CA LEU A 60 6.44 -17.36 9.00
C LEU A 60 5.58 -16.24 9.60
N LEU A 61 5.88 -15.82 10.83
CA LEU A 61 5.16 -14.71 11.47
C LEU A 61 5.33 -13.40 10.71
N ALA A 62 6.56 -13.06 10.32
CA ALA A 62 6.86 -11.85 9.55
C ALA A 62 6.14 -11.84 8.19
N SER A 63 6.11 -12.99 7.51
CA SER A 63 5.44 -13.13 6.20
C SER A 63 3.93 -12.89 6.31
N LEU A 64 3.29 -13.40 7.37
CA LEU A 64 1.87 -13.13 7.64
C LEU A 64 1.61 -11.64 7.91
N LEU A 65 2.50 -10.98 8.66
CA LEU A 65 2.39 -9.54 8.93
C LEU A 65 2.57 -8.70 7.66
N PHE A 66 3.52 -9.06 6.79
CA PHE A 66 3.68 -8.40 5.49
C PHE A 66 2.45 -8.61 4.60
N LEU A 67 1.93 -9.83 4.51
CA LEU A 67 0.72 -10.10 3.73
C LEU A 67 -0.47 -9.29 4.24
N ALA A 68 -0.67 -9.22 5.57
CA ALA A 68 -1.74 -8.43 6.16
C ALA A 68 -1.59 -6.94 5.86
N ARG A 69 -0.36 -6.41 5.90
CA ARG A 69 -0.04 -5.03 5.51
C ARG A 69 -0.41 -4.78 4.06
N ASP A 70 0.06 -5.63 3.16
CA ASP A 70 -0.07 -5.41 1.71
C ASP A 70 -1.52 -5.54 1.25
N VAL A 71 -2.27 -6.52 1.79
CA VAL A 71 -3.73 -6.63 1.56
C VAL A 71 -4.47 -5.39 2.08
N SER A 72 -4.08 -4.87 3.25
CA SER A 72 -4.71 -3.67 3.81
C SER A 72 -4.47 -2.43 2.93
N LEU A 73 -3.26 -2.27 2.41
CA LEU A 73 -2.91 -1.18 1.49
C LEU A 73 -3.69 -1.31 0.17
N MET A 74 -3.68 -2.49 -0.45
CA MET A 74 -4.42 -2.77 -1.69
C MET A 74 -5.92 -2.44 -1.55
N LEU A 75 -6.55 -2.79 -0.43
CA LEU A 75 -7.96 -2.47 -0.19
C LEU A 75 -8.21 -0.96 -0.09
N VAL A 76 -7.27 -0.19 0.45
CA VAL A 76 -7.37 1.27 0.52
C VAL A 76 -7.18 1.90 -0.85
N GLU A 77 -6.19 1.44 -1.60
CA GLU A 77 -5.92 1.86 -2.97
C GLU A 77 -7.15 1.64 -3.86
N LEU A 78 -7.72 0.44 -3.85
CA LEU A 78 -8.92 0.12 -4.63
C LEU A 78 -10.12 1.02 -4.28
N ARG A 79 -10.32 1.29 -2.99
CA ARG A 79 -11.39 2.19 -2.54
C ARG A 79 -11.17 3.61 -3.01
N ALA A 80 -9.94 4.09 -2.95
CA ALA A 80 -9.62 5.44 -3.34
C ALA A 80 -9.66 5.65 -4.85
N ALA A 81 -9.16 4.69 -5.63
CA ALA A 81 -9.32 4.63 -7.08
C ALA A 81 -10.80 4.66 -7.48
N SER A 82 -11.64 3.84 -6.84
CA SER A 82 -13.09 3.83 -7.10
C SER A 82 -13.77 5.16 -6.74
N CYS A 83 -13.40 5.77 -5.61
CA CYS A 83 -13.93 7.08 -5.20
C CYS A 83 -13.57 8.16 -6.22
N LEU A 84 -12.31 8.20 -6.66
CA LEU A 84 -11.84 9.17 -7.63
C LEU A 84 -12.51 8.97 -8.99
N HIS A 85 -12.57 7.73 -9.47
CA HIS A 85 -13.26 7.37 -10.70
C HIS A 85 -14.70 7.90 -10.70
N ASN A 86 -15.45 7.62 -9.62
CA ASN A 86 -16.84 8.07 -9.48
C ASN A 86 -16.96 9.60 -9.45
N ARG A 87 -16.02 10.30 -8.78
CA ARG A 87 -16.01 11.78 -8.75
C ARG A 87 -15.74 12.37 -10.13
N MET A 88 -14.79 11.82 -10.88
CA MET A 88 -14.47 12.26 -12.24
C MET A 88 -15.63 11.98 -13.19
N LEU A 89 -16.21 10.78 -13.13
CA LEU A 89 -17.39 10.43 -13.93
C LEU A 89 -18.57 11.37 -13.66
N ALA A 90 -18.85 11.65 -12.39
CA ALA A 90 -19.91 12.59 -12.02
C ALA A 90 -19.64 14.02 -12.51
N ALA A 91 -18.37 14.47 -12.51
CA ALA A 91 -17.99 15.77 -13.04
C ALA A 91 -18.18 15.85 -14.56
N ILE A 92 -17.83 14.78 -15.29
CA ILE A 92 -18.04 14.69 -16.74
C ILE A 92 -19.53 14.72 -17.06
N MET A 93 -20.35 13.91 -16.38
CA MET A 93 -21.81 13.86 -16.61
C MET A 93 -22.52 15.19 -16.34
N ARG A 94 -21.94 16.07 -15.52
CA ARG A 94 -22.47 17.40 -15.21
C ARG A 94 -21.91 18.52 -16.10
N ALA A 95 -20.97 18.21 -17.00
CA ALA A 95 -20.39 19.21 -17.88
C ALA A 95 -21.41 19.66 -18.96
N PRO A 96 -21.44 20.95 -19.34
CA PRO A 96 -22.36 21.44 -20.36
C PRO A 96 -22.02 20.87 -21.75
N MET A 97 -23.01 20.70 -22.63
CA MET A 97 -22.78 20.17 -24.00
C MET A 97 -21.71 20.93 -24.78
N HIS A 98 -21.63 22.25 -24.60
CA HIS A 98 -20.58 23.09 -25.21
C HIS A 98 -19.14 22.67 -24.83
N PHE A 99 -18.94 22.04 -23.67
CA PHE A 99 -17.64 21.47 -23.30
C PHE A 99 -17.26 20.32 -24.23
N PHE A 100 -18.21 19.42 -24.51
CA PHE A 100 -18.00 18.27 -25.39
C PHE A 100 -17.85 18.65 -26.86
N ASP A 101 -18.47 19.76 -27.29
CA ASP A 101 -18.30 20.28 -28.66
C ASP A 101 -16.88 20.82 -28.91
N ARG A 102 -16.22 21.38 -27.87
CA ARG A 102 -14.84 21.90 -27.97
C ARG A 102 -13.76 20.90 -27.60
N THR A 103 -14.09 19.89 -26.79
CA THR A 103 -13.16 18.86 -26.38
C THR A 103 -13.67 17.48 -26.78
N PRO A 104 -13.04 16.83 -27.79
CA PRO A 104 -13.48 15.52 -28.24
C PRO A 104 -13.38 14.52 -27.08
N VAL A 105 -14.40 13.67 -26.94
CA VAL A 105 -14.54 12.70 -25.84
C VAL A 105 -13.29 11.83 -25.68
N GLY A 106 -12.64 11.45 -26.79
CA GLY A 106 -11.38 10.68 -26.74
C GLY A 106 -10.24 11.40 -26.02
N ARG A 107 -10.16 12.73 -26.08
CA ARG A 107 -9.13 13.51 -25.35
C ARG A 107 -9.45 13.59 -23.86
N VAL A 108 -10.74 13.70 -23.51
CA VAL A 108 -11.20 13.65 -22.11
C VAL A 108 -10.89 12.29 -21.51
N LEU A 109 -11.18 11.21 -22.25
CA LEU A 109 -10.89 9.84 -21.83
C LEU A 109 -9.38 9.60 -21.68
N ASN A 110 -8.57 10.06 -22.65
CA ASN A 110 -7.11 9.92 -22.59
C ASN A 110 -6.49 10.65 -21.39
N ARG A 111 -7.02 11.82 -21.03
CA ARG A 111 -6.58 12.57 -19.85
C ARG A 111 -7.05 11.90 -18.56
N PHE A 112 -8.30 11.43 -18.53
CA PHE A 112 -8.85 10.67 -17.42
C PHE A 112 -8.01 9.41 -17.12
N SER A 113 -7.70 8.61 -18.15
CA SER A 113 -6.87 7.42 -18.00
C SER A 113 -5.46 7.76 -17.55
N ASN A 114 -4.82 8.79 -18.11
CA ASN A 114 -3.49 9.20 -17.67
C ASN A 114 -3.45 9.71 -16.22
N ASP A 115 -4.47 10.43 -15.77
CA ASP A 115 -4.55 10.93 -14.39
C ASP A 115 -4.77 9.75 -13.42
N GLN A 116 -5.61 8.77 -13.79
CA GLN A 116 -5.83 7.54 -13.01
C GLN A 116 -4.56 6.68 -12.95
N ASP A 117 -3.91 6.43 -14.10
CA ASP A 117 -2.66 5.66 -14.18
C ASP A 117 -1.53 6.32 -13.40
N SER A 118 -1.42 7.66 -13.48
CA SER A 118 -0.41 8.39 -12.71
C SER A 118 -0.64 8.19 -11.21
N LEU A 119 -1.89 8.26 -10.75
CA LEU A 119 -2.23 8.08 -9.33
C LEU A 119 -1.98 6.65 -8.85
N ASP A 120 -2.35 5.67 -9.65
CA ASP A 120 -2.12 4.25 -9.34
C ASP A 120 -0.60 3.94 -9.31
N GLN A 121 0.22 4.64 -10.10
CA GLN A 121 1.68 4.52 -10.06
C GLN A 121 2.37 5.31 -8.93
N THR A 122 1.71 6.34 -8.38
CA THR A 122 2.30 7.17 -7.31
C THR A 122 2.08 6.57 -5.90
N LEU A 123 1.19 5.59 -5.78
CA LEU A 123 0.97 4.82 -4.56
C LEU A 123 2.00 3.67 -4.51
N PRO A 124 2.88 3.63 -3.49
CA PRO A 124 3.97 2.65 -3.40
C PRO A 124 3.56 1.28 -2.86
#